data_AF-A0A966GI75-F1
#
_entry.id   AF-A0A966GI75-F1
#
_cell.length_a   1.000
_cell.length_b   1.000
_cell.length_c   1.000
_cell.angle_alpha   90.00
_cell.angle_beta   90.00
_cell.angle_gamma   90.00
#
_symmetry.space_group_name_H-M   'P 1'
#
loop_
_entity.id
_entity.type
_entity.pdbx_description
1 polymer ?
#
loop_
_entity_poly.entity_id
_entity_poly.type
_entity_poly.pdbx_seq_one_letter_code
_entity_poly.pdbx_strand_id
1 'polypeptide(L)'
;MGSKYKLKETLRLSLSLAKATFRLRIEGSYLGILWYLLNPLFLFLVFMMIRQSSSLATGVMFYPLYLFLGIAAFNFFRATISAAIASISNNPNYIKSTNMVSPESLVGAAVLQHIFAHLFEFLIISFLVFYFSLSAVGLFYYLLAFSCFIIMVIGLALIFAIVGVYVSDLENVWAIVSQLLLLGTPIFYSASSNSLIYKLNFFNPLFYFLETSRSLLIYGRLPETNILLIFLISAPLIFFLGVFVFKRYKYKMAELI
;
A
#
# COMPACT_ATOMS: atom_id res chain seq x y z
N MET A 1 16.96 -25.05 -15.46
CA MET A 1 16.94 -23.60 -15.74
C MET A 1 16.82 -22.83 -14.43
N GLY A 2 17.85 -22.05 -14.07
CA GLY A 2 18.04 -21.58 -12.69
C GLY A 2 16.99 -20.58 -12.19
N SER A 3 16.67 -20.66 -10.89
CA SER A 3 15.73 -19.80 -10.15
C SER A 3 15.84 -18.29 -10.47
N LYS A 4 17.07 -17.80 -10.70
CA LYS A 4 17.34 -16.40 -11.09
C LYS A 4 16.71 -16.00 -12.43
N TYR A 5 16.68 -16.90 -13.42
CA TYR A 5 16.09 -16.63 -14.73
C TYR A 5 14.57 -16.43 -14.62
N LYS A 6 13.91 -17.31 -13.84
CA LYS A 6 12.47 -17.27 -13.59
C LYS A 6 12.03 -16.01 -12.85
N LEU A 7 12.83 -15.53 -11.89
CA LEU A 7 12.54 -14.27 -11.20
C LEU A 7 12.67 -13.06 -12.12
N LYS A 8 13.74 -12.99 -12.93
CA LYS A 8 13.96 -11.88 -13.87
C LYS A 8 12.83 -11.80 -14.90
N GLU A 9 12.38 -12.94 -15.40
CA GLU A 9 11.25 -13.03 -16.31
C GLU A 9 9.94 -12.60 -15.65
N THR A 10 9.66 -13.07 -14.44
CA THR A 10 8.47 -12.68 -13.66
C THR A 10 8.43 -11.16 -13.43
N LEU A 11 9.55 -10.55 -13.05
CA LEU A 11 9.65 -9.10 -12.86
C LEU A 11 9.46 -8.34 -14.18
N ARG A 12 10.03 -8.83 -15.28
CA ARG A 12 9.85 -8.24 -16.61
C ARG A 12 8.38 -8.26 -17.04
N LEU A 13 7.71 -9.40 -16.86
CA LEU A 13 6.29 -9.55 -17.17
C LEU A 13 5.42 -8.65 -16.28
N SER A 14 5.68 -8.65 -14.97
CA SER A 14 5.00 -7.77 -14.01
C SER A 14 5.07 -6.30 -14.45
N LEU A 15 6.27 -5.86 -14.86
CA LEU A 15 6.49 -4.50 -15.32
C LEU A 15 5.77 -4.19 -16.63
N SER A 16 5.81 -5.12 -17.60
CA SER A 16 5.10 -4.96 -18.87
C SER A 16 3.60 -4.86 -18.67
N LEU A 17 3.03 -5.73 -17.83
CA LEU A 17 1.61 -5.74 -17.48
C LEU A 17 1.22 -4.45 -16.75
N ALA A 18 1.97 -4.05 -15.72
CA ALA A 18 1.72 -2.81 -14.99
C ALA A 18 1.75 -1.57 -15.91
N LYS A 19 2.71 -1.51 -16.85
CA LYS A 19 2.78 -0.44 -17.85
C LYS A 19 1.58 -0.47 -18.81
N ALA A 20 1.17 -1.65 -19.26
CA ALA A 20 0.00 -1.79 -20.13
C ALA A 20 -1.27 -1.32 -19.42
N THR A 21 -1.52 -1.80 -18.19
CA THR A 21 -2.66 -1.36 -17.37
C THR A 21 -2.64 0.14 -17.11
N PHE A 22 -1.45 0.70 -16.83
CA PHE A 22 -1.29 2.14 -16.63
C PHE A 22 -1.64 2.94 -17.89
N ARG A 23 -1.19 2.50 -19.07
CA ARG A 23 -1.51 3.13 -20.36
C ARG A 23 -2.99 3.05 -20.67
N LEU A 24 -3.59 1.86 -20.54
CA LEU A 24 -5.02 1.65 -20.79
C LEU A 24 -5.91 2.56 -19.93
N ARG A 25 -5.49 2.90 -18.71
CA ARG A 25 -6.23 3.82 -17.84
C ARG A 25 -6.13 5.29 -18.26
N ILE A 26 -5.07 5.65 -18.96
CA ILE A 26 -4.83 7.01 -19.46
C ILE A 26 -5.45 7.20 -20.84
N GLU A 27 -5.33 6.18 -21.71
CA GLU A 27 -5.91 6.19 -23.05
C GLU A 27 -7.43 6.36 -23.00
N GLY A 28 -7.95 7.33 -23.75
CA GLY A 28 -9.39 7.64 -23.80
C GLY A 28 -9.96 8.34 -22.56
N SER A 29 -9.14 8.66 -21.56
CA SER A 29 -9.58 9.36 -20.35
C SER A 29 -9.36 10.87 -20.44
N TYR A 30 -10.43 11.66 -20.29
CA TYR A 30 -10.36 13.13 -20.29
C TYR A 30 -9.38 13.69 -19.24
N LEU A 31 -9.31 13.06 -18.06
CA LEU A 31 -8.47 13.50 -16.95
C LEU A 31 -7.10 12.79 -16.93
N GLY A 32 -6.96 11.69 -17.66
CA GLY A 32 -5.70 10.96 -17.82
C GLY A 32 -5.02 10.60 -16.49
N ILE A 33 -3.79 11.07 -16.32
CA ILE A 33 -2.94 10.76 -15.15
C ILE A 33 -3.49 11.34 -13.83
N LEU A 34 -4.34 12.37 -13.89
CA LEU A 34 -4.91 13.00 -12.70
C LEU A 34 -5.74 12.02 -11.88
N TRP A 35 -6.31 10.98 -12.49
CA TRP A 35 -7.07 9.94 -11.78
C TRP A 35 -6.32 9.24 -10.66
N TYR A 36 -4.99 9.19 -10.74
CA TYR A 36 -4.17 8.61 -9.66
C TYR A 36 -4.10 9.51 -8.42
N LEU A 37 -4.30 10.82 -8.60
CA LEU A 37 -4.24 11.82 -7.52
C LEU A 37 -5.61 12.26 -7.02
N LEU A 38 -6.67 12.13 -7.81
CA LEU A 38 -7.99 12.64 -7.42
C LEU A 38 -8.48 12.02 -6.11
N ASN A 39 -8.39 10.70 -5.96
CA ASN A 39 -8.84 10.03 -4.73
C ASN A 39 -8.13 10.54 -3.46
N PRO A 40 -6.78 10.48 -3.35
CA PRO A 40 -6.09 11.00 -2.17
C PRO A 40 -6.32 12.50 -1.98
N LEU A 41 -6.38 13.30 -3.06
CA LEU A 41 -6.59 14.74 -2.97
C LEU A 41 -8.00 15.11 -2.47
N PHE A 42 -9.05 14.48 -2.97
CA PHE A 42 -10.41 14.76 -2.48
C PHE A 42 -10.56 14.38 -1.01
N LEU A 43 -10.05 13.21 -0.61
CA LEU A 43 -10.09 12.79 0.79
C LEU A 43 -9.31 13.77 1.67
N PHE A 44 -8.13 14.19 1.22
CA PHE A 44 -7.32 15.21 1.89
C PHE A 44 -8.06 16.54 2.04
N LEU A 45 -8.67 17.05 0.97
CA LEU A 45 -9.42 18.31 0.99
C LEU A 45 -10.62 18.24 1.95
N VAL A 46 -11.40 17.17 1.90
CA VAL A 46 -12.54 16.97 2.80
C VAL A 46 -12.10 16.99 4.27
N PHE A 47 -11.06 16.23 4.63
CA PHE A 47 -10.57 16.23 6.01
C PHE A 47 -9.89 17.53 6.43
N MET A 48 -9.29 18.26 5.49
CA MET A 48 -8.78 19.62 5.74
C MET A 48 -9.92 20.59 6.06
N MET A 49 -11.03 20.52 5.34
CA MET A 49 -12.23 21.33 5.60
C MET A 49 -12.88 20.96 6.94
N ILE A 50 -13.02 19.67 7.25
CA ILE A 50 -13.54 19.20 8.54
C ILE A 50 -12.66 19.68 9.71
N ARG A 51 -11.34 19.64 9.55
CA ARG A 51 -10.43 20.18 10.57
C ARG A 51 -10.61 21.69 10.76
N GLN A 52 -10.84 22.44 9.68
CA GLN A 52 -11.04 23.89 9.75
C GLN A 52 -12.38 24.25 10.40
N SER A 53 -13.43 23.45 10.20
CA SER A 53 -14.76 23.70 10.75
C SER A 53 -14.95 23.21 12.19
N SER A 54 -14.10 22.30 12.66
CA SER A 54 -14.16 21.78 14.01
C SER A 54 -13.17 22.51 14.95
N SER A 55 -13.66 22.99 16.10
CA SER A 55 -12.80 23.50 17.19
C SER A 55 -11.97 22.40 17.86
N LEU A 56 -12.15 21.13 17.44
CA LEU A 56 -11.47 19.93 17.91
C LEU A 56 -10.01 19.81 17.44
N ALA A 57 -9.46 20.84 16.79
CA ALA A 57 -8.08 20.87 16.35
C ALA A 57 -7.12 21.09 17.53
N THR A 58 -6.74 20.02 18.22
CA THR A 58 -5.67 20.08 19.22
C THR A 58 -4.55 19.09 18.91
N GLY A 59 -3.36 19.63 18.63
CA GLY A 59 -2.08 18.97 18.97
C GLY A 59 -1.22 18.38 17.84
N VAL A 60 -1.71 18.26 16.60
CA VAL A 60 -0.90 17.67 15.51
C VAL A 60 -0.14 18.74 14.73
N MET A 61 1.19 18.72 14.85
CA MET A 61 2.07 19.58 14.05
C MET A 61 2.04 19.19 12.57
N PHE A 62 2.12 20.20 11.70
CA PHE A 62 2.15 20.02 10.24
C PHE A 62 1.02 19.09 9.73
N TYR A 63 -0.19 19.29 10.25
CA TYR A 63 -1.35 18.44 9.97
C TYR A 63 -1.57 18.11 8.47
N PRO A 64 -1.41 19.05 7.51
CA PRO A 64 -1.56 18.71 6.09
C PRO A 64 -0.63 17.58 5.64
N LEU A 65 0.64 17.63 6.05
CA LEU A 65 1.62 16.57 5.75
C LEU A 65 1.31 15.30 6.53
N TYR A 66 0.92 15.40 7.80
CA TYR A 66 0.50 14.27 8.63
C TYR A 66 -0.66 13.48 8.02
N LEU A 67 -1.69 14.21 7.56
CA LEU A 67 -2.90 13.67 6.95
C LEU A 67 -2.59 13.05 5.59
N PHE A 68 -1.91 13.80 4.71
CA PHE A 68 -1.64 13.33 3.35
C PHE A 68 -0.74 12.10 3.33
N LEU A 69 0.27 12.04 4.21
CA LEU A 69 1.12 10.85 4.37
C LEU A 69 0.29 9.63 4.77
N GLY A 70 -0.63 9.80 5.71
CA GLY A 70 -1.53 8.72 6.14
C GLY A 70 -2.46 8.24 5.02
N ILE A 71 -3.04 9.18 4.27
CA ILE A 71 -3.93 8.88 3.13
C ILE A 71 -3.17 8.15 2.03
N ALA A 72 -1.98 8.63 1.63
CA ALA A 72 -1.18 8.01 0.58
C ALA A 72 -0.75 6.59 0.94
N ALA A 73 -0.25 6.39 2.17
CA ALA A 73 0.12 5.08 2.70
C ALA A 73 -1.05 4.09 2.67
N PHE A 74 -2.22 4.55 3.14
CA PHE A 74 -3.42 3.73 3.22
C PHE A 74 -3.99 3.41 1.83
N ASN A 75 -4.00 4.38 0.92
CA ASN A 75 -4.45 4.17 -0.46
C ASN A 75 -3.56 3.18 -1.19
N PHE A 76 -2.24 3.30 -1.07
CA PHE A 76 -1.31 2.31 -1.60
C PHE A 76 -1.64 0.91 -1.08
N PHE A 77 -1.72 0.75 0.24
CA PHE A 77 -2.04 -0.53 0.87
C PHE A 77 -3.38 -1.11 0.39
N ARG A 78 -4.47 -0.35 0.53
CA ARG A 78 -5.82 -0.80 0.19
C ARG A 78 -5.95 -1.18 -1.27
N ALA A 79 -5.43 -0.34 -2.16
CA ALA A 79 -5.57 -0.55 -3.60
C ALA A 79 -4.69 -1.72 -4.08
N THR A 80 -3.47 -1.86 -3.57
CA THR A 80 -2.60 -3.01 -3.88
C THR A 80 -3.22 -4.33 -3.45
N ILE A 81 -3.75 -4.43 -2.23
CA ILE A 81 -4.39 -5.67 -1.78
C ILE A 81 -5.66 -5.97 -2.60
N SER A 82 -6.49 -4.95 -2.88
CA SER A 82 -7.68 -5.13 -3.72
C SER A 82 -7.34 -5.64 -5.11
N ALA A 83 -6.33 -5.04 -5.75
CA ALA A 83 -5.86 -5.47 -7.06
C ALA A 83 -5.23 -6.87 -7.01
N ALA A 84 -4.56 -7.24 -5.92
CA ALA A 84 -3.98 -8.57 -5.74
C ALA A 84 -5.05 -9.66 -5.61
N ILE A 85 -6.10 -9.44 -4.80
CA ILE A 85 -7.25 -10.37 -4.68
C ILE A 85 -7.84 -10.66 -6.06
N ALA A 86 -8.10 -9.62 -6.83
CA ALA A 86 -8.69 -9.67 -8.17
C ALA A 86 -7.73 -10.21 -9.26
N SER A 87 -6.42 -10.19 -9.02
CA SER A 87 -5.41 -10.33 -10.08
C SER A 87 -5.47 -11.66 -10.80
N ILE A 88 -5.75 -12.75 -10.08
CA ILE A 88 -5.76 -14.12 -10.60
C ILE A 88 -7.17 -14.51 -11.07
N SER A 89 -8.18 -14.26 -10.23
CA SER A 89 -9.59 -14.60 -10.49
C SER A 89 -10.17 -13.94 -11.73
N ASN A 90 -9.77 -12.69 -12.01
CA ASN A 90 -10.27 -11.95 -13.18
C ASN A 90 -9.49 -12.25 -14.48
N ASN A 91 -8.42 -13.04 -14.42
CA ASN A 91 -7.59 -13.36 -15.59
C ASN A 91 -7.38 -14.88 -15.81
N PRO A 92 -8.42 -15.74 -15.71
CA PRO A 92 -8.26 -17.19 -15.76
C PRO A 92 -7.75 -17.67 -17.13
N ASN A 93 -8.21 -17.03 -18.20
CA ASN A 93 -7.83 -17.37 -19.57
C ASN A 93 -6.35 -17.05 -19.88
N TYR A 94 -5.78 -16.00 -19.28
CA TYR A 94 -4.36 -15.66 -19.46
C TYR A 94 -3.44 -16.72 -18.87
N ILE A 95 -3.85 -17.29 -17.74
CA ILE A 95 -3.12 -18.34 -17.03
C ILE A 95 -3.22 -19.67 -17.81
N LYS A 96 -4.42 -20.05 -18.26
CA LYS A 96 -4.68 -21.31 -18.99
C LYS A 96 -4.13 -21.33 -20.41
N SER A 97 -4.30 -20.22 -21.16
CA SER A 97 -4.08 -20.21 -22.61
C SER A 97 -2.62 -20.08 -23.03
N THR A 98 -1.76 -19.51 -22.18
CA THR A 98 -0.42 -19.10 -22.65
C THR A 98 0.73 -19.81 -21.97
N ASN A 99 0.59 -20.38 -20.76
CA ASN A 99 1.72 -20.83 -19.92
C ASN A 99 2.84 -19.77 -19.72
N MET A 100 2.69 -18.57 -20.27
CA MET A 100 3.69 -17.50 -20.31
C MET A 100 3.51 -16.51 -19.16
N VAL A 101 2.27 -16.31 -18.69
CA VAL A 101 1.97 -15.40 -17.57
C VAL A 101 1.95 -16.19 -16.26
N SER A 102 2.92 -15.92 -15.39
CA SER A 102 2.96 -16.52 -14.06
C SER A 102 1.98 -15.80 -13.11
N PRO A 103 1.26 -16.51 -12.24
CA PRO A 103 0.42 -15.89 -11.21
C PRO A 103 1.18 -14.87 -10.34
N GLU A 104 2.47 -15.12 -10.08
CA GLU A 104 3.36 -14.17 -9.41
C GLU A 104 3.50 -12.86 -10.18
N SER A 105 3.51 -12.90 -11.52
CA SER A 105 3.62 -11.70 -12.35
C SER A 105 2.37 -10.84 -12.34
N LEU A 106 1.20 -11.44 -12.16
CA LEU A 106 -0.07 -10.71 -12.00
C LEU A 106 -0.10 -9.95 -10.67
N VAL A 107 0.31 -10.60 -9.57
CA VAL A 107 0.44 -9.96 -8.26
C VAL A 107 1.53 -8.87 -8.30
N GLY A 108 2.67 -9.16 -8.95
CA GLY A 108 3.74 -8.19 -9.14
C GLY A 108 3.29 -6.96 -9.94
N ALA A 109 2.46 -7.15 -10.97
CA ALA A 109 1.88 -6.06 -11.75
C ALA A 109 0.96 -5.18 -10.91
N ALA A 110 0.09 -5.78 -10.07
CA ALA A 110 -0.78 -5.06 -9.14
C ALA A 110 0.03 -4.16 -8.18
N VAL A 111 1.12 -4.69 -7.61
CA VAL A 111 2.01 -3.91 -6.73
C VAL A 111 2.66 -2.76 -7.50
N LEU A 112 3.27 -3.04 -8.67
CA LEU A 112 3.99 -2.03 -9.46
C LEU A 112 3.07 -0.89 -9.94
N GLN A 113 1.84 -1.20 -10.33
CA GLN A 113 0.85 -0.19 -10.72
C GLN A 113 0.62 0.83 -9.60
N HIS A 114 0.50 0.37 -8.36
CA HIS A 114 0.28 1.25 -7.22
C HIS A 114 1.55 1.93 -6.73
N ILE A 115 2.73 1.35 -6.96
CA ILE A 115 4.00 2.07 -6.80
C ILE A 115 4.05 3.27 -7.76
N PHE A 116 3.64 3.11 -9.03
CA PHE A 116 3.59 4.23 -9.98
C PHE A 116 2.61 5.31 -9.53
N ALA A 117 1.44 4.93 -9.01
CA ALA A 117 0.50 5.88 -8.42
C ALA A 117 1.13 6.65 -7.25
N HIS A 118 1.82 5.93 -6.36
CA HIS A 118 2.48 6.53 -5.20
C HIS A 118 3.63 7.49 -5.56
N LEU A 119 4.27 7.33 -6.72
CA LEU A 119 5.27 8.31 -7.18
C LEU A 119 4.65 9.71 -7.34
N PHE A 120 3.40 9.81 -7.80
CA PHE A 120 2.70 11.10 -7.87
C PHE A 120 2.35 11.63 -6.49
N GLU A 121 1.90 10.76 -5.58
CA GLU A 121 1.63 11.14 -4.18
C GLU A 121 2.92 11.61 -3.47
N PHE A 122 4.06 10.99 -3.77
CA PHE A 122 5.36 11.37 -3.24
C PHE A 122 5.79 12.76 -3.70
N LEU A 123 5.40 13.22 -4.90
CA LEU A 123 5.64 14.61 -5.32
C LEU A 123 4.88 15.60 -4.43
N ILE A 124 3.64 15.27 -4.03
CA ILE A 124 2.85 16.09 -3.12
C ILE A 124 3.45 16.07 -1.70
N ILE A 125 3.87 14.90 -1.22
CA ILE A 125 4.59 14.78 0.06
C ILE A 125 5.84 15.66 0.06
N SER A 126 6.63 15.58 -1.01
CA SER A 126 7.86 16.38 -1.18
C SER A 126 7.55 17.88 -1.21
N PHE A 127 6.52 18.28 -1.96
CA PHE A 127 6.06 19.66 -1.98
C PHE A 127 5.68 20.16 -0.58
N LEU A 128 4.92 19.39 0.20
CA LEU A 128 4.53 19.75 1.56
C LEU A 128 5.73 19.85 2.50
N VAL A 129 6.73 18.97 2.36
CA VAL A 129 8.00 19.05 3.13
C VAL A 129 8.70 20.37 2.90
N PHE A 130 8.89 20.77 1.63
CA PHE A 130 9.55 22.03 1.31
C PHE A 130 8.70 23.24 1.71
N TYR A 131 7.38 23.18 1.53
CA TYR A 131 6.46 24.24 1.94
C TYR A 131 6.54 24.54 3.46
N PHE A 132 6.66 23.49 4.29
CA PHE A 132 6.83 23.64 5.74
C PHE A 132 8.29 23.81 6.19
N SER A 133 9.24 23.97 5.26
CA SER A 133 10.67 24.09 5.57
C SER A 133 11.24 22.94 6.41
N LEU A 134 10.72 21.72 6.21
CA LEU A 134 11.21 20.52 6.89
C LEU A 134 12.47 19.98 6.19
N SER A 135 13.25 19.17 6.92
CA SER A 135 14.51 18.61 6.39
C SER A 135 14.26 17.68 5.20
N ALA A 136 14.93 17.96 4.08
CA ALA A 136 14.92 17.09 2.90
C ALA A 136 15.50 15.69 3.18
N VAL A 137 16.34 15.55 4.22
CA VAL A 137 16.85 14.24 4.67
C VAL A 137 15.69 13.32 5.11
N GLY A 138 14.60 13.89 5.65
CA GLY A 138 13.40 13.15 6.00
C GLY A 138 12.75 12.44 4.81
N LEU A 139 12.87 12.98 3.59
CA LEU A 139 12.37 12.34 2.37
C LEU A 139 13.15 11.08 2.03
N PHE A 140 14.47 11.08 2.22
CA PHE A 140 15.30 9.90 2.02
C PHE A 140 14.90 8.78 2.99
N TYR A 141 14.76 9.10 4.27
CA TYR A 141 14.31 8.14 5.28
C TYR A 141 12.89 7.64 5.03
N TYR A 142 12.00 8.50 4.54
CA TYR A 142 10.67 8.10 4.09
C TYR A 142 10.73 7.05 2.98
N LEU A 143 11.53 7.28 1.94
CA LEU A 143 11.69 6.31 0.84
C LEU A 143 12.24 4.97 1.33
N LEU A 144 13.16 4.98 2.29
CA LEU A 144 13.66 3.76 2.91
C LEU A 144 12.55 3.03 3.68
N ALA A 145 11.80 3.73 4.53
CA ALA A 145 10.67 3.15 5.23
C ALA A 145 9.60 2.64 4.26
N PHE A 146 9.33 3.37 3.18
CA PHE A 146 8.37 2.98 2.15
C PHE A 146 8.83 1.72 1.39
N SER A 147 10.14 1.55 1.18
CA SER A 147 10.68 0.32 0.58
C SER A 147 10.44 -0.91 1.46
N CYS A 148 10.61 -0.78 2.78
CA CYS A 148 10.24 -1.83 3.73
C CYS A 148 8.73 -2.08 3.73
N PHE A 149 7.93 -1.02 3.64
CA PHE A 149 6.48 -1.13 3.54
C PHE A 149 6.04 -1.87 2.27
N ILE A 150 6.65 -1.58 1.11
CA ILE A 150 6.40 -2.32 -0.14
C ILE A 150 6.66 -3.81 0.05
N ILE A 151 7.77 -4.20 0.69
CA ILE A 151 8.11 -5.61 0.94
C ILE A 151 7.00 -6.30 1.75
N MET A 152 6.54 -5.64 2.81
CA MET A 152 5.44 -6.12 3.64
C MET A 152 4.14 -6.27 2.84
N VAL A 153 3.79 -5.25 2.04
CA VAL A 153 2.58 -5.27 1.21
C VAL A 153 2.64 -6.33 0.12
N ILE A 154 3.81 -6.62 -0.46
CA ILE A 154 3.98 -7.75 -1.39
C ILE A 154 3.64 -9.08 -0.69
N GLY A 155 4.12 -9.27 0.55
CA GLY A 155 3.80 -10.46 1.34
C GLY A 155 2.29 -10.64 1.53
N LEU A 156 1.61 -9.57 1.96
CA LEU A 156 0.15 -9.59 2.11
C LEU A 156 -0.56 -9.78 0.77
N ALA A 157 -0.13 -9.10 -0.29
CA ALA A 157 -0.70 -9.21 -1.62
C ALA A 157 -0.64 -10.66 -2.14
N LEU A 158 0.46 -11.37 -1.90
CA LEU A 158 0.58 -12.79 -2.24
C LEU A 158 -0.44 -13.65 -1.47
N ILE A 159 -0.60 -13.43 -0.17
CA ILE A 159 -1.58 -14.16 0.65
C ILE A 159 -3.00 -13.89 0.16
N PHE A 160 -3.34 -12.62 -0.03
CA PHE A 160 -4.69 -12.23 -0.43
C PHE A 160 -5.02 -12.66 -1.86
N ALA A 161 -4.06 -12.63 -2.78
CA ALA A 161 -4.24 -13.12 -4.13
C ALA A 161 -4.57 -14.62 -4.14
N ILE A 162 -3.87 -15.43 -3.34
CA ILE A 162 -4.16 -16.87 -3.31
C ILE A 162 -5.48 -17.15 -2.61
N VAL A 163 -5.79 -16.49 -1.48
CA VAL A 163 -7.08 -16.67 -0.78
C VAL A 163 -8.24 -16.23 -1.66
N GLY A 164 -8.08 -15.16 -2.45
CA GLY A 164 -9.11 -14.66 -3.37
C GLY A 164 -9.51 -15.66 -4.45
N VAL A 165 -8.61 -16.57 -4.84
CA VAL A 165 -8.95 -17.66 -5.77
C VAL A 165 -9.84 -18.71 -5.11
N TYR A 166 -9.66 -18.99 -3.81
CA TYR A 166 -10.46 -19.98 -3.08
C TYR A 166 -11.74 -19.40 -2.48
N VAL A 167 -11.77 -18.09 -2.24
CA VAL A 167 -12.88 -17.40 -1.56
C VAL A 167 -13.37 -16.28 -2.48
N SER A 168 -14.43 -16.57 -3.24
CA SER A 168 -15.02 -15.62 -4.19
C SER A 168 -15.50 -14.31 -3.56
N ASP A 169 -15.93 -14.35 -2.29
CA ASP A 169 -16.43 -13.16 -1.58
C ASP A 169 -15.32 -12.29 -0.98
N LEU A 170 -14.03 -12.66 -1.15
CA LEU A 170 -12.94 -11.95 -0.50
C LEU A 170 -12.83 -10.48 -0.93
N GLU A 171 -13.18 -10.15 -2.19
CA GLU A 171 -13.22 -8.75 -2.65
C GLU A 171 -14.23 -7.91 -1.84
N ASN A 172 -15.43 -8.43 -1.62
CA ASN A 172 -16.48 -7.77 -0.84
C ASN A 172 -16.07 -7.65 0.64
N VAL A 173 -15.53 -8.72 1.22
CA VAL A 173 -15.02 -8.71 2.60
C VAL A 173 -13.90 -7.68 2.75
N TRP A 174 -12.96 -7.62 1.80
CA TRP A 174 -11.88 -6.65 1.81
C TRP A 174 -12.38 -5.21 1.70
N ALA A 175 -13.41 -4.95 0.90
CA ALA A 175 -14.01 -3.62 0.80
C ALA A 175 -14.51 -3.11 2.16
N ILE A 176 -15.20 -3.97 2.93
CA ILE A 176 -15.70 -3.65 4.27
C ILE A 176 -14.54 -3.50 5.26
N VAL A 177 -13.65 -4.49 5.32
CA VAL A 177 -12.52 -4.51 6.26
C VAL A 177 -11.58 -3.33 6.03
N SER A 178 -11.27 -3.00 4.78
CA SER A 178 -10.44 -1.84 4.47
C SER A 178 -11.11 -0.53 4.89
N GLN A 179 -12.43 -0.39 4.74
CA GLN A 179 -13.13 0.79 5.25
C GLN A 179 -13.04 0.91 6.78
N LEU A 180 -13.19 -0.20 7.51
CA LEU A 180 -13.01 -0.22 8.97
C LEU A 180 -11.55 0.11 9.36
N LEU A 181 -10.56 -0.41 8.64
CA LEU A 181 -9.15 -0.11 8.85
C LEU A 181 -8.84 1.37 8.61
N LEU A 182 -9.43 2.01 7.60
CA LEU A 182 -9.26 3.44 7.33
C LEU A 182 -9.68 4.27 8.55
N LEU A 183 -10.84 3.95 9.13
CA LEU A 183 -11.40 4.67 10.28
C LEU A 183 -10.68 4.33 11.59
N GLY A 184 -10.28 3.06 11.76
CA GLY A 184 -9.61 2.57 12.96
C GLY A 184 -8.13 2.95 13.05
N THR A 185 -7.48 3.26 11.92
CA THR A 185 -6.09 3.72 11.91
C THR A 185 -6.03 5.23 12.18
N PRO A 186 -5.09 5.74 13.00
CA PRO A 186 -4.90 7.17 13.22
C PRO A 186 -4.31 7.88 11.99
N ILE A 187 -5.10 7.98 10.91
CA ILE A 187 -4.74 8.65 9.66
C ILE A 187 -5.10 10.13 9.73
N PHE A 188 -6.33 10.43 10.12
CA PHE A 188 -6.90 11.79 10.19
C PHE A 188 -6.92 12.38 11.60
N TYR A 189 -6.49 11.63 12.62
CA TYR A 189 -6.45 12.05 14.02
C TYR A 189 -5.21 11.50 14.71
N SER A 190 -4.84 12.13 15.84
CA SER A 190 -3.88 11.57 16.78
C SER A 190 -4.63 10.81 17.86
N ALA A 191 -4.35 9.52 17.99
CA ALA A 191 -4.92 8.70 19.06
C ALA A 191 -4.12 8.89 20.35
N SER A 192 -4.81 9.16 21.46
CA SER A 192 -4.17 9.15 22.79
C SER A 192 -3.61 7.76 23.09
N SER A 193 -2.40 7.70 23.67
CA SER A 193 -1.72 6.44 24.02
C SER A 193 -2.55 5.52 24.93
N ASN A 194 -3.44 6.10 25.75
CA ASN A 194 -4.32 5.35 26.65
C ASN A 194 -5.61 4.84 25.97
N SER A 195 -5.92 5.32 24.77
CA SER A 195 -7.15 4.95 24.08
C SER A 195 -7.13 3.50 23.61
N LEU A 196 -8.30 2.85 23.60
CA LEU A 196 -8.45 1.50 23.07
C LEU A 196 -8.03 1.41 21.60
N ILE A 197 -8.37 2.43 20.81
CA ILE A 197 -8.03 2.51 19.39
C ILE A 197 -6.50 2.50 19.18
N TYR A 198 -5.75 3.26 19.97
CA TYR A 198 -4.29 3.24 19.91
C TYR A 198 -3.73 1.84 20.20
N LYS A 199 -4.23 1.17 21.24
CA LYS A 199 -3.80 -0.19 21.61
C LYS A 199 -4.12 -1.23 20.53
N LEU A 200 -5.30 -1.13 19.91
CA LEU A 200 -5.69 -2.03 18.81
C LEU A 200 -4.78 -1.86 17.58
N ASN A 201 -4.24 -0.67 17.35
CA ASN A 201 -3.34 -0.43 16.23
C ASN A 201 -1.97 -1.11 16.37
N PHE A 202 -1.59 -1.63 17.54
CA PHE A 202 -0.41 -2.49 17.64
C PHE A 202 -0.52 -3.80 16.86
N PHE A 203 -1.74 -4.24 16.51
CA PHE A 203 -1.95 -5.38 15.61
C PHE A 203 -2.00 -5.00 14.13
N ASN A 204 -2.04 -3.69 13.84
CA ASN A 204 -2.15 -3.18 12.48
C ASN A 204 -0.74 -2.94 11.89
N PRO A 205 -0.29 -3.71 10.90
CA PRO A 205 1.04 -3.52 10.32
C PRO A 205 1.21 -2.14 9.67
N LEU A 206 0.12 -1.52 9.20
CA LEU A 206 0.15 -0.18 8.60
C LEU A 206 0.48 0.92 9.64
N PHE A 207 0.09 0.71 10.91
CA PHE A 207 0.36 1.65 11.98
C PHE A 207 1.87 1.89 12.18
N TYR A 208 2.67 0.81 12.17
CA TYR A 208 4.12 0.90 12.35
C TYR A 208 4.82 1.68 11.24
N PHE A 209 4.34 1.54 9.99
CA PHE A 209 4.82 2.37 8.88
C PHE A 209 4.47 3.84 9.11
N LEU A 210 3.21 4.16 9.45
CA LEU A 210 2.78 5.54 9.69
C LEU A 210 3.60 6.22 10.79
N GLU A 211 3.76 5.58 11.94
CA GLU A 211 4.52 6.13 13.06
C GLU A 211 6.01 6.32 12.72
N THR A 212 6.60 5.36 12.01
CA THR A 212 7.98 5.45 11.51
C THR A 212 8.15 6.62 10.55
N SER A 213 7.30 6.69 9.52
CA SER A 213 7.34 7.75 8.52
C SER A 213 7.10 9.13 9.11
N ARG A 214 6.14 9.28 10.03
CA ARG A 214 5.85 10.55 10.71
C ARG A 214 7.01 10.99 11.60
N SER A 215 7.60 10.06 12.36
CA SER A 215 8.77 10.35 13.21
C SER A 215 9.94 10.89 12.41
N LEU A 216 10.26 10.24 11.29
CA LEU A 216 11.40 10.60 10.45
C LEU A 216 11.15 11.87 9.63
N LEU A 217 9.94 12.04 9.08
CA LEU A 217 9.64 13.05 8.07
C LEU A 217 9.09 14.34 8.71
N ILE A 218 8.20 14.22 9.71
CA ILE A 218 7.54 15.36 10.36
C ILE A 218 8.31 15.81 11.59
N TYR A 219 8.67 14.86 12.46
CA TYR A 219 9.27 15.18 13.76
C TYR A 219 10.80 15.20 13.75
N GLY A 220 11.43 14.78 12.64
CA GLY A 220 12.89 14.79 12.49
C GLY A 220 13.64 13.93 13.52
N ARG A 221 12.97 12.90 14.08
CA ARG A 221 13.52 12.03 15.13
C ARG A 221 13.38 10.57 14.75
N LEU A 222 14.21 9.73 15.35
CA LEU A 222 14.00 8.28 15.24
C LEU A 222 12.68 7.91 15.95
N PRO A 223 11.87 7.01 15.34
CA PRO A 223 10.71 6.45 16.03
C PRO A 223 11.15 5.67 17.27
N GLU A 224 10.20 5.41 18.16
CA GLU A 224 10.45 4.56 19.33
C GLU A 224 11.04 3.21 18.91
N THR A 225 12.06 2.75 19.62
CA THR A 225 12.82 1.54 19.27
C THR A 225 11.91 0.32 19.07
N ASN A 226 10.87 0.18 19.89
CA ASN A 226 9.91 -0.92 19.77
C ASN A 226 9.11 -0.85 18.46
N ILE A 227 8.63 0.35 18.08
CA ILE A 227 7.90 0.57 16.83
C ILE A 227 8.80 0.24 15.64
N LEU A 228 10.05 0.73 15.66
CA LEU A 228 11.01 0.51 14.59
C LEU A 228 11.38 -0.97 14.45
N LEU A 229 11.68 -1.66 15.55
CA LEU A 229 12.04 -3.07 15.52
C LEU A 229 10.87 -3.93 15.03
N ILE A 230 9.66 -3.68 15.53
CA ILE A 230 8.48 -4.42 15.07
C ILE A 230 8.27 -4.18 13.58
N PHE A 231 8.38 -2.94 13.11
CA PHE A 231 8.27 -2.62 11.68
C PHE A 231 9.29 -3.36 10.81
N LEU A 232 10.57 -3.31 11.20
CA LEU A 232 11.66 -3.91 10.46
C LEU A 232 11.64 -5.44 10.47
N ILE A 233 11.07 -6.05 11.51
CA ILE A 233 10.93 -7.52 11.62
C ILE A 233 9.66 -7.99 10.92
N SER A 234 8.54 -7.27 11.07
CA SER A 234 7.25 -7.68 10.50
C SER A 234 7.28 -7.67 8.98
N ALA A 235 7.96 -6.71 8.35
CA ALA A 235 8.05 -6.61 6.90
C ALA A 235 8.65 -7.87 6.23
N PRO A 236 9.87 -8.34 6.56
CA PRO A 236 10.41 -9.57 6.00
C PRO A 236 9.63 -10.80 6.46
N LEU A 237 9.15 -10.87 7.71
CA LEU A 237 8.37 -11.99 8.21
C LEU A 237 7.10 -12.23 7.39
N ILE A 238 6.32 -11.17 7.17
CA ILE A 238 5.10 -11.19 6.36
C ILE A 238 5.42 -11.51 4.90
N PHE A 239 6.52 -10.97 4.37
CA PHE A 239 6.98 -11.30 3.02
C PHE A 239 7.28 -12.78 2.85
N PHE A 240 8.10 -13.36 3.72
CA PHE A 240 8.46 -14.78 3.66
C PHE A 240 7.24 -15.68 3.89
N LEU A 241 6.36 -15.32 4.83
CA LEU A 241 5.10 -16.02 5.03
C LEU A 241 4.24 -15.99 3.77
N GLY A 242 4.10 -14.84 3.13
CA GLY A 242 3.33 -14.71 1.90
C GLY A 242 3.89 -15.51 0.74
N VAL A 243 5.21 -15.50 0.56
CA VAL A 243 5.89 -16.34 -0.44
C VAL A 243 5.68 -17.83 -0.13
N PHE A 244 5.78 -18.23 1.14
CA PHE A 244 5.55 -19.62 1.56
C PHE A 244 4.12 -20.07 1.27
N VAL A 245 3.12 -19.31 1.72
CA VAL A 245 1.70 -19.61 1.50
C VAL A 245 1.40 -19.65 0.01
N PHE A 246 1.82 -18.64 -0.76
CA PHE A 246 1.57 -18.60 -2.19
C PHE A 246 2.15 -19.83 -2.91
N LYS A 247 3.42 -20.17 -2.66
CA LYS A 247 4.04 -21.35 -3.28
C LYS A 247 3.37 -22.66 -2.88
N ARG A 248 2.93 -22.78 -1.63
CA ARG A 248 2.28 -23.99 -1.11
C ARG A 248 0.93 -24.26 -1.78
N TYR A 249 0.15 -23.21 -2.05
CA TYR A 249 -1.23 -23.33 -2.55
C TYR A 249 -1.38 -23.03 -4.05
N LYS A 250 -0.36 -22.44 -4.69
CA LYS A 250 -0.36 -22.14 -6.14
C LYS A 250 -0.61 -23.37 -7.01
N TYR A 251 -0.05 -24.53 -6.67
CA TYR A 251 -0.21 -25.73 -7.50
C TYR A 251 -1.63 -26.30 -7.42
N LYS A 252 -2.29 -26.15 -6.26
CA LYS A 252 -3.65 -26.64 -6.04
C LYS A 252 -4.70 -25.77 -6.73
N MET A 253 -4.40 -24.49 -6.97
CA MET A 253 -5.36 -23.58 -7.58
C MET A 253 -5.63 -23.87 -9.07
N ALA A 254 -4.75 -24.62 -9.74
CA ALA A 254 -4.94 -25.01 -11.14
C ALA A 254 -6.19 -25.87 -11.38
N GLU A 255 -6.72 -26.52 -10.34
CA GLU A 255 -7.99 -27.27 -10.41
C GLU A 255 -9.23 -26.36 -10.30
N LEU A 256 -9.07 -25.14 -9.78
CA LEU A 256 -10.16 -24.20 -9.51
C LEU A 256 -10.31 -23.11 -10.57
N ILE A 257 -9.21 -22.75 -11.23
CA ILE A 257 -9.18 -21.73 -12.28
C ILE A 257 -9.63 -22.36 -13.59
#